data_AF-A0AAJ6NBA4-F1
#
_entry.id   AF-A0AAJ6NBA4-F1
#
_cell.length_a   1.000
_cell.length_b   1.000
_cell.length_c   1.000
_cell.angle_alpha   90.00
_cell.angle_beta   90.00
_cell.angle_gamma   90.00
#
_symmetry.space_group_name_H-M   'P 1'
#
loop_
_entity.id
_entity.type
_entity.pdbx_description
1 polymer ?
#
loop_
_entity_poly.entity_id
_entity_poly.type
_entity_poly.pdbx_seq_one_letter_code
_entity_poly.pdbx_strand_id
1 'polypeptide(L)'
;METTTFKVGDRVYLPSFTHIVCDLEHNKSIHCNIQPLEILLREENCILAIKLTKDGKMSDNTNQIIFHATEKNHKLLSELHPNIDFEKPKSKLKGTELAKKLAKDSYILAWTDCHSDEKARNHKIARVVKYNNITNHFETELGHKWEYAVPAKLTKNGTVEITKQIT
;
A
#
# COMPACT_ATOMS: atom_id res chain seq x y z
N MET A 1 4.41 -24.55 3.96
CA MET A 1 3.81 -23.54 3.06
C MET A 1 3.10 -22.56 3.96
N GLU A 2 3.50 -21.28 3.99
CA GLU A 2 2.79 -20.28 4.80
C GLU A 2 1.38 -20.10 4.23
N THR A 3 0.38 -20.34 5.06
CA THR A 3 -1.03 -20.17 4.72
C THR A 3 -1.29 -18.67 4.53
N THR A 4 -1.25 -18.22 3.28
CA THR A 4 -1.50 -16.81 2.95
C THR A 4 -2.99 -16.55 3.13
N THR A 5 -3.33 -15.58 3.98
CA THR A 5 -4.73 -15.19 4.24
C THR A 5 -5.02 -13.83 3.64
N PHE A 6 -6.17 -13.71 2.99
CA PHE A 6 -6.63 -12.49 2.33
C PHE A 6 -7.70 -11.77 3.17
N LYS A 7 -7.74 -10.45 3.06
CA LYS A 7 -8.77 -9.61 3.70
C LYS A 7 -9.22 -8.49 2.77
N VAL A 8 -10.37 -7.90 3.09
CA VAL A 8 -10.88 -6.73 2.39
C VAL A 8 -9.91 -5.56 2.46
N GLY A 9 -9.75 -4.87 1.33
CA GLY A 9 -8.75 -3.83 1.10
C GLY A 9 -7.38 -4.35 0.66
N ASP A 10 -7.15 -5.66 0.64
CA ASP A 10 -5.93 -6.20 0.03
C ASP A 10 -5.97 -5.99 -1.49
N ARG A 11 -4.83 -5.58 -2.04
CA ARG A 11 -4.59 -5.48 -3.49
C ARG A 11 -4.07 -6.81 -3.99
N VAL A 12 -4.64 -7.35 -5.06
CA VAL A 12 -4.36 -8.69 -5.57
C VAL A 12 -4.25 -8.76 -7.09
N TYR A 13 -3.48 -9.71 -7.59
CA TYR A 13 -3.54 -10.20 -8.95
C TYR A 13 -4.51 -11.36 -9.03
N LEU A 14 -5.19 -11.47 -10.18
CA LEU A 14 -6.00 -12.61 -10.58
C LEU A 14 -5.58 -13.05 -11.99
N PRO A 15 -4.42 -13.72 -12.14
CA PRO A 15 -3.75 -13.89 -13.43
C PRO A 15 -4.59 -14.63 -14.49
N SER A 16 -5.52 -15.49 -14.06
CA SER A 16 -6.41 -16.23 -14.96
C SER A 16 -7.53 -15.39 -15.58
N PHE A 17 -7.78 -14.18 -15.07
CA PHE A 17 -8.89 -13.33 -15.53
C PHE A 17 -8.43 -11.95 -15.97
N THR A 18 -7.42 -11.37 -15.29
CA THR A 18 -6.93 -10.04 -15.60
C THR A 18 -5.45 -9.89 -15.26
N HIS A 19 -4.82 -8.92 -15.90
CA HIS A 19 -3.43 -8.54 -15.72
C HIS A 19 -3.27 -7.24 -14.92
N ILE A 20 -4.38 -6.66 -14.44
CA ILE A 20 -4.39 -5.46 -13.59
C ILE A 20 -4.46 -5.81 -12.10
N VAL A 21 -4.12 -4.86 -11.24
CA VAL A 21 -4.24 -4.99 -9.78
C VAL A 21 -5.67 -4.67 -9.34
N CYS A 22 -6.26 -5.60 -8.59
CA CYS A 22 -7.64 -5.53 -8.13
C CYS A 22 -7.72 -5.32 -6.62
N ASP A 23 -8.78 -4.65 -6.15
CA ASP A 23 -9.07 -4.50 -4.72
C ASP A 23 -10.06 -5.58 -4.25
N LEU A 24 -9.75 -6.23 -3.11
CA LEU A 24 -10.69 -7.14 -2.44
C LEU A 24 -11.76 -6.35 -1.68
N GLU A 25 -13.04 -6.65 -1.89
CA GLU A 25 -14.18 -5.95 -1.28
C GLU A 25 -15.15 -6.91 -0.56
N HIS A 26 -16.08 -6.39 0.25
CA HIS A 26 -17.19 -7.20 0.80
C HIS A 26 -18.38 -7.19 -0.18
N ASN A 27 -19.02 -8.34 -0.37
CA ASN A 27 -20.29 -8.42 -1.10
C ASN A 27 -21.40 -7.68 -0.32
N LYS A 28 -21.89 -6.55 -0.86
CA LYS A 28 -23.01 -5.78 -0.28
C LYS A 28 -24.38 -6.21 -0.82
N SER A 29 -24.42 -7.15 -1.76
CA SER A 29 -25.57 -7.44 -2.61
C SER A 29 -26.42 -8.63 -2.17
N ILE A 30 -26.08 -9.35 -1.10
CA ILE A 30 -26.85 -10.55 -0.70
C ILE A 30 -27.24 -10.52 0.78
N HIS A 31 -28.54 -10.54 1.03
CA HIS A 31 -29.16 -10.88 2.32
C HIS A 31 -28.93 -12.37 2.64
N CYS A 32 -27.69 -12.78 2.90
CA CYS A 32 -27.36 -14.15 3.33
C CYS A 32 -26.32 -14.11 4.46
N ASN A 33 -26.58 -14.87 5.53
CA ASN A 33 -25.80 -14.91 6.77
C ASN A 33 -24.44 -15.65 6.66
N ILE A 34 -23.89 -15.76 5.45
CA ILE A 34 -22.57 -16.35 5.18
C ILE A 34 -21.88 -15.34 4.27
N GLN A 35 -20.84 -14.66 4.76
CA GLN A 35 -20.10 -13.65 4.01
C GLN A 35 -18.84 -14.28 3.38
N PRO A 36 -18.89 -14.85 2.16
CA PRO A 36 -17.66 -15.18 1.43
C PRO A 36 -16.94 -13.88 1.03
N LEU A 37 -15.60 -13.92 0.99
CA LEU A 37 -14.80 -12.84 0.40
C LEU A 37 -15.03 -12.85 -1.12
N GLU A 38 -15.26 -11.69 -1.72
CA GLU A 38 -15.38 -11.57 -3.18
C GLU A 38 -14.39 -10.52 -3.71
N ILE A 39 -13.76 -10.80 -4.86
CA ILE A 39 -13.11 -9.75 -5.65
C ILE A 39 -14.20 -9.09 -6.47
N LEU A 40 -14.34 -7.76 -6.36
CA LEU A 40 -15.15 -6.99 -7.29
C LEU A 40 -14.20 -6.45 -8.37
N LEU A 41 -14.12 -7.16 -9.50
CA LEU A 41 -13.47 -6.60 -10.68
C LEU A 41 -14.40 -5.52 -11.24
N ARG A 42 -14.00 -4.25 -11.16
CA ARG A 42 -14.68 -3.15 -11.86
C ARG A 42 -13.87 -2.79 -13.09
N GLU A 43 -14.21 -3.40 -14.21
CA GLU A 43 -13.86 -2.85 -15.53
C GLU A 43 -15.09 -2.15 -16.07
N GLU A 44 -14.92 -0.90 -16.50
CA GLU A 44 -15.82 0.08 -17.16
C GLU A 44 -17.35 -0.14 -17.22
N ASN A 45 -17.91 -1.36 -17.26
CA ASN A 45 -19.34 -1.68 -17.08
C ASN A 45 -19.65 -3.11 -16.54
N CYS A 46 -18.67 -3.87 -16.03
CA CYS A 46 -18.85 -5.23 -15.54
C CYS A 46 -18.38 -5.35 -14.08
N ILE A 47 -19.20 -5.99 -13.25
CA ILE A 47 -18.83 -6.42 -11.90
C ILE A 47 -18.74 -7.95 -11.95
N LEU A 48 -17.53 -8.49 -11.96
CA LEU A 48 -17.34 -9.93 -11.75
C LEU A 48 -17.27 -10.18 -10.25
N ALA A 49 -18.21 -10.96 -9.72
CA ALA A 49 -18.22 -11.42 -8.33
C ALA A 49 -17.68 -12.85 -8.26
N ILE A 50 -16.42 -13.02 -7.87
CA ILE A 50 -15.82 -14.34 -7.67
C ILE A 50 -15.81 -14.67 -6.18
N LYS A 51 -16.48 -15.76 -5.80
CA LYS A 51 -16.45 -16.29 -4.43
C LYS A 51 -15.11 -16.93 -4.12
N LEU A 52 -14.43 -16.41 -3.11
CA LEU A 52 -13.11 -16.88 -2.69
C LEU A 52 -13.13 -17.34 -1.24
N THR A 53 -12.36 -18.39 -0.99
CA THR A 53 -11.94 -18.82 0.34
C THR A 53 -10.90 -17.86 0.91
N LYS A 54 -10.69 -17.89 2.24
CA LYS A 54 -9.72 -17.00 2.91
C LYS A 54 -8.28 -17.19 2.44
N ASP A 55 -7.96 -18.33 1.86
CA ASP A 55 -6.67 -18.67 1.26
C ASP A 55 -6.59 -18.37 -0.25
N GLY A 56 -7.60 -17.70 -0.82
CA GLY A 56 -7.56 -17.18 -2.19
C GLY A 56 -7.84 -18.22 -3.28
N LYS A 57 -8.57 -19.29 -2.93
CA LYS A 57 -9.07 -20.29 -3.88
C LYS A 57 -10.54 -20.05 -4.16
N MET A 58 -11.04 -20.48 -5.32
CA MET A 58 -12.50 -20.54 -5.54
C MET A 58 -13.11 -21.58 -4.60
N SER A 59 -14.34 -21.36 -4.15
CA SER A 59 -15.03 -22.28 -3.23
C SER A 59 -15.06 -23.74 -3.70
N ASP A 60 -15.07 -23.97 -5.02
CA ASP A 60 -15.13 -25.31 -5.63
C ASP A 60 -13.78 -25.77 -6.22
N ASN A 61 -12.68 -25.02 -6.02
CA ASN A 61 -11.37 -25.31 -6.60
C ASN A 61 -10.28 -25.41 -5.52
N THR A 62 -9.38 -26.38 -5.65
CA THR A 62 -8.24 -26.56 -4.74
C THR A 62 -7.05 -25.66 -5.07
N ASN A 63 -7.01 -25.01 -6.23
CA ASN A 63 -5.90 -24.16 -6.66
C ASN A 63 -6.09 -22.72 -6.21
N GLN A 64 -5.03 -22.11 -5.68
CA GLN A 64 -4.98 -20.68 -5.38
C GLN A 64 -4.97 -19.91 -6.70
N ILE A 65 -5.90 -18.97 -6.85
CA ILE A 65 -6.06 -18.20 -8.10
C ILE A 65 -5.73 -16.72 -7.92
N ILE A 66 -5.58 -16.25 -6.69
CA ILE A 66 -5.22 -14.86 -6.39
C ILE A 66 -3.90 -14.78 -5.64
N PHE A 67 -3.17 -13.71 -5.91
CA PHE A 67 -1.87 -13.42 -5.30
C PHE A 67 -1.88 -11.99 -4.78
N HIS A 68 -1.31 -11.71 -3.60
CA HIS A 68 -1.12 -10.31 -3.19
C HIS A 68 -0.32 -9.54 -4.25
N ALA A 69 -0.76 -8.33 -4.58
CA ALA A 69 -0.08 -7.44 -5.51
C ALA A 69 1.18 -6.84 -4.86
N THR A 70 2.21 -7.68 -4.72
CA THR A 70 3.53 -7.34 -4.19
C THR A 70 4.56 -7.37 -5.31
N GLU A 71 5.70 -6.70 -5.13
CA GLU A 71 6.82 -6.74 -6.08
C GLU A 71 7.31 -8.19 -6.31
N LYS A 72 7.36 -9.01 -5.24
CA LYS A 72 7.75 -10.43 -5.33
C LYS A 72 6.80 -11.21 -6.23
N ASN A 73 5.49 -11.06 -6.03
CA ASN A 73 4.50 -11.77 -6.84
C ASN A 73 4.41 -11.21 -8.26
N HIS A 74 4.58 -9.90 -8.46
CA HIS A 74 4.66 -9.30 -9.79
C HIS A 74 5.82 -9.89 -10.60
N LYS A 75 7.01 -9.98 -10.00
CA LYS A 75 8.18 -10.60 -10.63
C LYS A 75 7.91 -12.07 -10.97
N LEU A 76 7.41 -12.85 -10.01
CA LEU A 76 7.08 -14.26 -10.21
C LEU A 76 6.07 -14.45 -11.36
N LEU A 77 4.99 -13.68 -11.37
CA LEU A 77 3.95 -13.79 -12.40
C LEU A 77 4.47 -13.36 -13.78
N SER A 78 5.31 -12.34 -13.84
CA SER A 78 5.96 -11.91 -15.09
C SER A 78 6.92 -12.97 -15.64
N GLU A 79 7.61 -13.71 -14.76
CA GLU A 79 8.46 -14.84 -15.15
C GLU A 79 7.63 -16.05 -15.64
N LEU A 80 6.51 -16.35 -14.99
CA LEU A 80 5.61 -17.44 -15.36
C LEU A 80 4.82 -17.15 -16.64
N HIS A 81 4.52 -15.88 -16.93
CA HIS A 81 3.78 -15.45 -18.10
C HIS A 81 4.52 -14.34 -18.85
N PRO A 82 5.63 -14.65 -19.55
CA PRO A 82 6.52 -13.65 -20.15
C PRO A 82 5.86 -12.82 -21.26
N ASN A 83 4.70 -13.26 -21.78
CA ASN A 83 3.93 -12.55 -22.81
C ASN A 83 2.81 -11.67 -22.24
N ILE A 84 2.69 -11.57 -20.92
CA ILE A 84 1.67 -10.76 -20.24
C ILE A 84 2.37 -9.64 -19.48
N ASP A 85 1.99 -8.39 -19.75
CA ASP A 85 2.46 -7.23 -18.97
C ASP A 85 1.50 -6.99 -17.80
N PHE A 86 1.87 -7.48 -16.61
CA PHE A 86 1.10 -7.25 -15.40
C PHE A 86 1.27 -5.81 -14.90
N GLU A 87 0.16 -5.16 -14.52
CA GLU A 87 0.19 -3.85 -13.86
C GLU A 87 1.16 -3.92 -12.67
N LYS A 88 2.11 -3.00 -12.63
CA LYS A 88 3.04 -2.93 -11.51
C LYS A 88 2.27 -2.63 -10.22
N PRO A 89 2.56 -3.35 -9.13
CA PRO A 89 1.91 -3.06 -7.86
C PRO A 89 2.29 -1.65 -7.44
N LYS A 90 1.33 -0.83 -6.95
CA LYS A 90 1.71 0.49 -6.44
C LYS A 90 2.70 0.27 -5.31
N SER A 91 3.89 0.84 -5.45
CA SER A 91 4.90 0.80 -4.42
C SER A 91 4.32 1.43 -3.17
N LYS A 92 4.34 0.67 -2.05
CA LYS A 92 3.94 1.22 -0.75
C LYS A 92 4.82 2.42 -0.47
N LEU A 93 4.22 3.60 -0.42
CA LEU A 93 4.96 4.82 -0.11
C LEU A 93 5.50 4.69 1.32
N LYS A 94 6.80 4.94 1.46
CA LYS A 94 7.53 4.84 2.73
C LYS A 94 8.52 5.98 2.81
N GLY A 95 8.89 6.33 4.05
CA GLY A 95 9.90 7.35 4.33
C GLY A 95 9.65 8.64 3.56
N THR A 96 10.65 9.13 2.84
CA THR A 96 10.58 10.41 2.13
C THR A 96 9.43 10.49 1.13
N GLU A 97 9.16 9.45 0.37
CA GLU A 97 8.07 9.45 -0.62
C GLU A 97 6.69 9.52 0.06
N LEU A 98 6.55 8.87 1.22
CA LEU A 98 5.33 9.03 2.03
C LEU A 98 5.24 10.44 2.63
N ALA A 99 6.35 10.98 3.12
CA ALA A 99 6.40 12.33 3.68
C ALA A 99 6.02 13.40 2.65
N LYS A 100 6.55 13.33 1.42
CA LYS A 100 6.18 14.25 0.34
C LYS A 100 4.68 14.25 0.07
N LYS A 101 4.07 13.06 0.00
CA LYS A 101 2.63 12.92 -0.20
C LYS A 101 1.82 13.54 0.94
N LEU A 102 2.20 13.27 2.18
CA LEU A 102 1.47 13.77 3.36
C LEU A 102 1.68 15.27 3.58
N ALA A 103 2.88 15.79 3.28
CA ALA A 103 3.28 17.16 3.52
C ALA A 103 3.01 18.11 2.34
N LYS A 104 2.29 17.65 1.31
CA LYS A 104 2.00 18.42 0.10
C LYS A 104 1.20 19.69 0.42
N ASP A 105 0.13 19.52 1.20
CA ASP A 105 -0.84 20.58 1.48
C ASP A 105 -0.88 20.99 2.96
N SER A 106 -0.14 20.30 3.84
CA SER A 106 -0.13 20.55 5.28
C SER A 106 1.24 20.29 5.91
N TYR A 107 1.42 20.79 7.13
CA TYR A 107 2.56 20.42 7.95
C TYR A 107 2.34 19.04 8.57
N ILE A 108 3.41 18.24 8.63
CA ILE A 108 3.41 16.92 9.25
C ILE A 108 4.52 16.84 10.29
N LEU A 109 4.33 15.97 11.28
CA LEU A 109 5.43 15.55 12.15
C LEU A 109 6.28 14.51 11.41
N ALA A 110 7.58 14.73 11.34
CA ALA A 110 8.52 13.80 10.70
C ALA A 110 9.91 13.88 11.34
N TRP A 111 10.63 12.77 11.37
CA TRP A 111 12.07 12.83 11.55
C TRP A 111 12.76 13.22 10.25
N THR A 112 13.82 14.02 10.33
CA THR A 112 14.44 14.65 9.16
C THR A 112 15.95 14.52 9.19
N ASP A 113 16.56 14.36 8.02
CA ASP A 113 18.02 14.30 7.81
C ASP A 113 18.38 14.80 6.40
N CYS A 114 19.64 15.16 6.20
CA CYS A 114 20.14 15.66 4.92
C CYS A 114 20.70 14.56 4.01
N HIS A 115 20.85 13.31 4.49
CA HIS A 115 21.56 12.27 3.74
C HIS A 115 20.72 11.03 3.41
N SER A 116 19.82 10.59 4.30
CA SER A 116 18.98 9.41 4.01
C SER A 116 17.78 9.25 4.95
N ASP A 117 16.79 8.48 4.49
CA ASP A 117 15.68 7.99 5.32
C ASP A 117 16.15 7.20 6.55
N GLU A 118 17.23 6.44 6.44
CA GLU A 118 17.77 5.65 7.55
C GLU A 118 18.30 6.55 8.67
N LYS A 119 19.11 7.57 8.31
CA LYS A 119 19.61 8.54 9.28
C LYS A 119 18.47 9.35 9.89
N ALA A 120 17.46 9.71 9.09
CA ALA A 120 16.25 10.36 9.60
C ALA A 120 15.57 9.50 10.68
N ARG A 121 15.38 8.19 10.46
CA ARG A 121 14.77 7.29 11.48
C ARG A 121 15.55 7.21 12.78
N ASN A 122 16.88 7.29 12.69
CA ASN A 122 17.77 7.20 13.84
C ASN A 122 17.96 8.57 14.54
N HIS A 123 17.38 9.64 14.00
CA HIS A 123 17.44 10.96 14.58
C HIS A 123 16.53 11.06 15.81
N LYS A 124 17.00 11.71 16.87
CA LYS A 124 16.25 11.77 18.16
C LYS A 124 15.12 12.79 18.18
N ILE A 125 15.13 13.74 17.25
CA ILE A 125 14.23 14.90 17.26
C ILE A 125 13.35 14.85 16.02
N ALA A 126 12.05 14.69 16.23
CA ALA A 126 11.05 14.88 15.20
C ALA A 126 10.72 16.37 15.06
N ARG A 127 10.38 16.79 13.84
CA ARG A 127 10.12 18.18 13.47
C ARG A 127 8.80 18.28 12.73
N VAL A 128 8.13 19.42 12.87
CA VAL A 128 6.94 19.75 12.10
C VAL A 128 7.41 20.42 10.81
N VAL A 129 7.16 19.79 9.67
CA VAL A 129 7.67 20.20 8.36
C VAL A 129 6.59 20.17 7.28
N LYS A 130 6.73 21.04 6.28
CA LYS A 130 5.97 21.02 5.02
C LYS A 130 6.91 20.69 3.86
N TYR A 131 6.41 20.07 2.81
CA TYR A 131 7.22 19.85 1.61
C TYR A 131 7.05 20.98 0.60
N ASN A 132 8.17 21.54 0.14
CA ASN A 132 8.23 22.59 -0.84
C ASN A 132 8.63 22.00 -2.20
N ASN A 133 7.66 21.90 -3.12
CA ASN A 133 7.89 21.34 -4.46
C ASN A 133 8.82 22.19 -5.34
N ILE A 134 9.00 23.48 -5.03
CA ILE A 134 9.88 24.39 -5.81
C ILE A 134 11.33 24.15 -5.41
N THR A 135 11.61 24.08 -4.11
CA THR A 135 12.97 23.86 -3.61
C THR A 135 13.32 22.38 -3.51
N ASN A 136 12.35 21.48 -3.59
CA ASN A 136 12.48 20.04 -3.37
C ASN A 136 13.01 19.70 -1.96
N HIS A 137 12.57 20.44 -0.94
CA HIS A 137 12.98 20.25 0.46
C HIS A 137 11.78 20.18 1.41
N PHE A 138 11.98 19.51 2.54
CA PHE A 138 11.13 19.64 3.72
C PHE A 138 11.59 20.85 4.53
N GLU A 139 10.65 21.73 4.87
CA GLU A 139 10.95 23.02 5.49
C GLU A 139 10.12 23.22 6.77
N THR A 140 10.73 23.75 7.84
CA THR A 140 9.98 24.27 9.00
C THR A 140 9.48 25.69 8.71
N GLU A 141 8.58 26.21 9.56
CA GLU A 141 8.17 27.63 9.51
C GLU A 141 9.35 28.61 9.67
N LEU A 142 10.42 28.18 10.36
CA LEU A 142 11.65 28.96 10.54
C LEU A 142 12.63 28.86 9.34
N GLY A 143 12.26 28.12 8.28
CA GLY A 143 13.05 28.02 7.06
C GLY A 143 14.22 27.03 7.09
N HIS A 144 14.35 26.20 8.14
CA HIS A 144 15.32 25.10 8.13
C HIS A 144 14.90 24.03 7.13
N LYS A 145 15.86 23.43 6.42
CA LYS A 145 15.59 22.56 5.27
C LYS A 145 16.25 21.20 5.37
N TRP A 146 15.57 20.18 4.87
CA TRP A 146 16.07 18.81 4.77
C TRP A 146 15.62 18.15 3.47
N GLU A 147 16.43 17.23 2.96
CA GLU A 147 16.12 16.45 1.75
C GLU A 147 15.29 15.21 2.08
N TYR A 148 15.51 14.59 3.25
CA TYR A 148 14.85 13.36 3.66
C TYR A 148 13.96 13.57 4.88
N ALA A 149 12.78 12.94 4.86
CA ALA A 149 11.85 12.95 5.99
C ALA A 149 11.12 11.62 6.15
N VAL A 150 11.01 11.13 7.37
CA VAL A 150 10.25 9.93 7.71
C VAL A 150 9.06 10.33 8.58
N PRO A 151 7.81 10.18 8.10
CA PRO A 151 6.63 10.62 8.81
C PRO A 151 6.51 9.94 10.17
N ALA A 152 6.09 10.72 11.14
CA ALA A 152 5.94 10.29 12.52
C ALA A 152 4.59 10.73 13.08
N LYS A 153 4.18 10.11 14.18
CA LYS A 153 2.98 10.47 14.94
C LYS A 153 3.30 10.53 16.42
N LEU A 154 2.61 11.41 17.13
CA LEU A 154 2.61 11.42 18.59
C LEU A 154 1.64 10.35 19.09
N THR A 155 2.08 9.51 20.01
CA THR A 155 1.23 8.51 20.68
C THR A 155 0.49 9.14 21.84
N LYS A 156 -0.55 8.44 22.33
CA LYS A 156 -1.30 8.85 23.53
C LYS A 156 -0.42 8.97 24.79
N ASN A 157 0.72 8.28 24.79
CA ASN A 157 1.67 8.27 25.90
C ASN A 157 2.76 9.34 25.75
N GLY A 158 2.65 10.22 24.74
CA GLY A 158 3.62 11.28 24.48
C GLY A 158 4.90 10.84 23.76
N THR A 159 4.98 9.58 23.31
CA THR A 159 6.11 9.08 22.52
C THR A 159 5.93 9.39 21.03
N VAL A 160 7.01 9.47 20.26
CA VAL A 160 6.96 9.68 18.81
C VAL A 160 7.31 8.37 18.09
N GLU A 161 6.46 7.95 17.15
CA GLU A 161 6.61 6.69 16.40
C GLU A 161 6.47 6.89 14.89
N ILE A 162 7.11 6.04 14.07
CA ILE A 162 7.02 6.09 12.61
C ILE A 162 5.59 5.77 12.16
N THR A 163 5.05 6.62 11.29
CA THR A 163 3.80 6.30 10.58
C THR A 163 4.08 5.19 9.58
N LYS A 164 3.38 4.06 9.71
CA LYS A 164 3.53 2.91 8.82
C LYS A 164 3.11 3.24 7.39
N GLN A 165 3.60 2.42 6.45
CA GLN A 165 3.35 2.51 5.02
C GLN A 165 1.85 2.71 4.69
N ILE A 166 1.56 3.58 3.72
CA ILE A 166 0.21 3.75 3.16
C ILE A 166 0.13 2.93 1.86
N THR A 167 -0.93 2.13 1.75
CA THR A 167 -1.28 1.33 0.56
C THR A 167 -2.12 2.15 -0.41
#